data_AF-A0A919U429-F1
#
_entry.id   AF-A0A919U429-F1
#
_cell.length_a   1.000
_cell.length_b   1.000
_cell.length_c   1.000
_cell.angle_alpha   90.00
_cell.angle_beta   90.00
_cell.angle_gamma   90.00
#
_symmetry.space_group_name_H-M   'P 1'
#
loop_
_entity.id
_entity.type
_entity.pdbx_description
1 polymer ?
#
loop_
_entity_poly.entity_id
_entity_poly.type
_entity_poly.pdbx_seq_one_letter_code
_entity_poly.pdbx_strand_id
1 'polypeptide(L)'
;MTDAEEPRRSLFGRFAEPLAERTRERIEQVEDKVRRSVQAEIDAATRALRARAVEARPSAIAFAAALLLAVFGLALLVTAAVVGLAAVVPLWLAAVLVGVVLLGAAAGSAAWGRRRLPERPRLAPPEPAPVRDPDPGPSREARPSADPWSG
;
A
#
# COMPACT_ATOMS: atom_id res chain seq x y z
N MET A 1 59.23 42.92 -27.94
CA MET A 1 59.29 41.72 -28.80
C MET A 1 59.23 40.49 -27.92
N THR A 2 58.05 40.19 -27.38
CA THR A 2 57.72 38.91 -26.72
C THR A 2 56.21 38.77 -26.89
N ASP A 3 55.84 37.84 -27.77
CA ASP A 3 54.47 37.55 -28.16
C ASP A 3 53.63 37.10 -26.98
N ALA A 4 52.37 37.47 -27.04
CA ALA A 4 51.32 37.07 -26.12
C ALA A 4 51.04 35.57 -26.26
N GLU A 5 51.11 34.85 -25.14
CA GLU A 5 50.54 33.52 -25.04
C GLU A 5 49.01 33.61 -24.99
N GLU A 6 48.34 33.47 -26.15
CA GLU A 6 46.90 33.21 -26.25
C GLU A 6 46.60 32.42 -27.54
N PRO A 7 45.46 31.70 -27.63
CA PRO A 7 44.92 30.75 -26.68
C PRO A 7 44.61 29.43 -27.42
N ARG A 8 45.00 28.28 -26.85
CA ARG A 8 44.72 26.95 -27.40
C ARG A 8 43.23 26.58 -27.24
N ARG A 9 42.34 27.31 -27.93
CA ARG A 9 40.86 27.22 -27.84
C ARG A 9 40.31 27.00 -29.26
N SER A 10 39.97 25.76 -29.64
CA SER A 10 39.11 25.53 -30.84
C SER A 10 38.64 24.08 -31.02
N LEU A 11 39.49 23.07 -30.84
CA LEU A 11 39.13 21.71 -31.28
C LEU A 11 38.22 20.94 -30.31
N PHE A 12 38.37 21.17 -29.00
CA PHE A 12 37.58 20.46 -27.99
C PHE A 12 36.18 21.05 -27.75
N GLY A 13 35.97 22.35 -28.04
CA GLY A 13 34.66 23.00 -27.86
C GLY A 13 33.59 22.49 -28.83
N ARG A 14 33.99 22.19 -30.07
CA ARG A 14 33.08 21.72 -31.14
C ARG A 14 32.49 20.33 -30.88
N PHE A 15 33.20 19.48 -30.12
CA PHE A 15 32.70 18.14 -29.75
C PHE A 15 31.94 18.14 -28.42
N ALA A 16 32.20 19.11 -27.53
CA ALA A 16 31.53 19.21 -26.24
C ALA A 16 30.07 19.71 -26.35
N GLU A 17 29.77 20.63 -27.28
CA GLU A 17 28.40 21.12 -27.54
C GLU A 17 27.41 20.00 -27.91
N PRO A 18 27.67 19.15 -28.93
CA PRO A 18 26.72 18.10 -29.33
C PRO A 18 26.58 16.98 -28.29
N LEU A 19 27.61 16.74 -27.48
CA LEU A 19 27.53 15.77 -26.37
C LEU A 19 26.74 16.33 -25.19
N ALA A 20 26.88 17.62 -24.89
CA ALA A 20 26.09 18.30 -23.87
C ALA A 20 24.60 18.30 -24.22
N GLU A 21 24.25 18.59 -25.48
CA GLU A 21 22.87 18.54 -25.98
C GLU A 21 22.27 17.12 -25.90
N ARG A 22 22.97 16.11 -26.40
CA ARG A 22 22.52 14.70 -26.35
C ARG A 22 22.37 14.18 -24.91
N THR A 23 23.26 14.60 -24.01
CA THR A 23 23.20 14.21 -22.59
C THR A 23 22.02 14.88 -21.91
N ARG A 24 21.76 16.16 -22.22
CA ARG A 24 20.60 16.90 -21.73
C ARG A 24 19.28 16.29 -22.19
N GLU A 25 19.19 15.94 -23.46
CA GLU A 25 18.01 15.28 -24.07
C GLU A 25 17.75 13.88 -23.46
N ARG A 26 18.81 13.12 -23.14
CA ARG A 26 18.71 11.83 -22.44
C ARG A 26 18.25 11.98 -21.00
N ILE A 27 18.73 13.00 -20.29
CA ILE A 27 18.33 13.30 -18.91
C ILE A 27 16.84 13.67 -18.86
N GLU A 28 16.39 14.51 -19.80
CA GLU A 28 14.97 14.89 -19.92
C GLU A 28 14.08 13.65 -20.20
N GLN A 29 14.50 12.75 -21.11
CA GLN A 29 13.76 11.52 -21.39
C GLN A 29 13.72 10.51 -20.22
N VAL A 30 14.76 10.46 -19.38
CA VAL A 30 14.80 9.60 -18.19
C VAL A 30 13.88 10.15 -17.10
N GLU A 31 13.87 11.46 -16.89
CA GLU A 31 12.98 12.12 -15.92
C GLU A 31 11.50 11.85 -16.28
N ASP A 32 11.15 11.97 -17.56
CA ASP A 32 9.80 11.68 -18.06
C ASP A 32 9.38 10.23 -17.88
N LYS A 33 10.32 9.27 -17.98
CA LYS A 33 10.04 7.84 -17.76
C LYS A 33 9.86 7.53 -16.29
N VAL A 34 10.69 8.11 -15.42
CA VAL A 34 10.57 7.94 -13.97
C VAL A 34 9.23 8.51 -13.48
N ARG A 35 8.86 9.72 -13.94
CA ARG A 35 7.54 10.32 -13.63
C ARG A 35 6.39 9.42 -14.05
N ARG A 36 6.44 8.85 -15.27
CA ARG A 36 5.40 7.93 -15.76
C ARG A 36 5.32 6.62 -14.98
N SER A 37 6.45 6.05 -14.56
CA SER A 37 6.47 4.83 -13.74
C SER A 37 5.90 5.07 -12.35
N VAL A 38 6.31 6.17 -11.70
CA VAL A 38 5.79 6.56 -10.38
C VAL A 38 4.28 6.80 -10.47
N GLN A 39 3.83 7.51 -11.51
CA GLN A 39 2.40 7.74 -11.73
C GLN A 39 1.63 6.45 -11.96
N ALA A 40 2.19 5.50 -12.72
CA ALA A 40 1.57 4.20 -12.97
C ALA A 40 1.47 3.36 -11.69
N GLU A 41 2.49 3.39 -10.83
CA GLU A 41 2.50 2.71 -9.53
C GLU A 41 1.44 3.30 -8.58
N ILE A 42 1.33 4.64 -8.55
CA ILE A 42 0.31 5.35 -7.77
C ILE A 42 -1.09 5.00 -8.27
N ASP A 43 -1.30 4.98 -9.58
CA ASP A 43 -2.60 4.63 -10.17
C ASP A 43 -2.95 3.16 -9.91
N ALA A 44 -1.97 2.25 -9.95
CA ALA A 44 -2.15 0.84 -9.63
C ALA A 44 -2.49 0.64 -8.15
N ALA A 45 -1.75 1.29 -7.25
CA ALA A 45 -2.02 1.27 -5.81
C ALA A 45 -3.40 1.87 -5.50
N THR A 46 -3.78 2.96 -6.17
CA THR A 46 -5.08 3.61 -6.02
C THR A 46 -6.22 2.71 -6.51
N ARG A 47 -6.03 2.02 -7.64
CA ARG A 47 -6.99 1.03 -8.15
C ARG A 47 -7.13 -0.16 -7.20
N ALA A 48 -6.02 -0.66 -6.65
CA ALA A 48 -6.05 -1.71 -5.64
C ALA A 48 -6.80 -1.25 -4.39
N LEU A 49 -6.53 -0.04 -3.88
CA LEU A 49 -7.25 0.55 -2.75
C LEU A 49 -8.76 0.69 -3.03
N ARG A 50 -9.14 1.20 -4.20
CA ARG A 50 -10.55 1.36 -4.58
C ARG A 50 -11.26 0.01 -4.72
N ALA A 51 -10.61 -0.99 -5.33
CA ALA A 51 -11.15 -2.34 -5.40
C ALA A 51 -11.40 -2.91 -4.00
N ARG A 52 -10.43 -2.76 -3.08
CA ARG A 52 -10.59 -3.18 -1.67
C ARG A 52 -11.64 -2.38 -0.91
N ALA A 53 -11.81 -1.09 -1.24
CA ALA A 53 -12.78 -0.20 -0.60
C ALA A 53 -14.23 -0.45 -1.07
N VAL A 54 -14.44 -0.75 -2.36
CA VAL A 54 -15.76 -1.13 -2.90
C VAL A 54 -16.17 -2.53 -2.40
N GLU A 55 -15.18 -3.38 -2.17
CA GLU A 55 -15.38 -4.71 -1.56
C GLU A 55 -15.47 -4.66 -0.03
N ALA A 56 -15.23 -3.50 0.60
CA ALA A 56 -15.57 -3.24 1.99
C ALA A 56 -17.09 -3.17 2.11
N ARG A 57 -17.68 -4.36 2.25
CA ARG A 57 -19.11 -4.64 2.29
C ARG A 57 -19.86 -3.68 3.22
N PRO A 58 -21.15 -3.36 2.94
CA PRO A 58 -22.04 -2.59 3.84
C PRO A 58 -22.09 -3.11 5.30
N SER A 59 -21.55 -4.31 5.56
CA SER A 59 -21.27 -4.81 6.89
C SER A 59 -20.32 -3.95 7.71
N ALA A 60 -19.48 -3.07 7.14
CA ALA A 60 -18.61 -2.19 7.93
C ALA A 60 -19.42 -1.22 8.80
N ILE A 61 -20.49 -0.62 8.26
CA ILE A 61 -21.40 0.28 9.00
C ILE A 61 -22.21 -0.53 10.01
N ALA A 62 -22.77 -1.68 9.60
CA ALA A 62 -23.52 -2.54 10.50
C ALA A 62 -22.66 -3.09 11.64
N PHE A 63 -21.40 -3.41 11.38
CA PHE A 63 -20.42 -3.85 12.38
C PHE A 63 -20.05 -2.72 13.33
N ALA A 64 -19.83 -1.49 12.83
CA ALA A 64 -19.62 -0.34 13.68
C ALA A 64 -20.83 -0.08 14.59
N ALA A 65 -22.04 -0.11 14.04
CA ALA A 65 -23.28 0.02 14.82
C ALA A 65 -23.42 -1.10 15.86
N ALA A 66 -23.18 -2.35 15.48
CA ALA A 66 -23.21 -3.48 16.40
C ALA A 66 -22.17 -3.34 17.52
N LEU A 67 -20.97 -2.85 17.22
CA LEU A 67 -19.93 -2.60 18.23
C LEU A 67 -20.37 -1.49 19.19
N LEU A 68 -20.92 -0.39 18.69
CA LEU A 68 -21.48 0.67 19.54
C LEU A 68 -22.61 0.12 20.43
N LEU A 69 -23.57 -0.60 19.86
CA LEU A 69 -24.67 -1.21 20.60
C LEU A 69 -24.16 -2.19 21.67
N ALA A 70 -23.15 -2.99 21.35
CA ALA A 70 -22.53 -3.90 22.31
C ALA A 70 -21.88 -3.14 23.47
N VAL A 71 -21.18 -2.04 23.19
CA VAL A 71 -20.58 -1.17 24.23
C VAL A 71 -21.65 -0.55 25.12
N PHE A 72 -22.70 0.04 24.53
CA PHE A 72 -23.81 0.63 25.30
C PHE A 72 -24.58 -0.43 26.10
N GLY A 73 -24.88 -1.58 25.50
CA GLY A 73 -25.52 -2.70 26.18
C GLY A 73 -24.70 -3.19 27.36
N LEU A 74 -23.38 -3.36 27.19
CA LEU A 74 -22.48 -3.73 28.27
C LEU A 74 -22.46 -2.65 29.37
N ALA A 75 -22.38 -1.36 29.01
CA ALA A 75 -22.42 -0.26 29.98
C ALA A 75 -23.71 -0.26 30.80
N LEU A 76 -24.87 -0.52 30.17
CA LEU A 76 -26.16 -0.63 30.86
C LEU A 76 -26.22 -1.86 31.77
N LEU A 77 -25.70 -3.02 31.34
CA LEU A 77 -25.62 -4.21 32.18
C LEU A 77 -24.72 -4.00 33.40
N VAL A 78 -23.57 -3.35 33.21
CA VAL A 78 -22.67 -2.99 34.32
C VAL A 78 -23.36 -2.03 35.28
N THR A 79 -24.04 -1.01 34.76
CA THR A 79 -24.81 -0.06 35.57
C THR A 79 -25.91 -0.78 36.36
N ALA A 80 -26.69 -1.65 35.72
CA ALA A 80 -27.74 -2.43 36.36
C ALA A 80 -27.18 -3.37 37.44
N ALA A 81 -26.02 -4.01 37.20
CA ALA A 81 -25.35 -4.85 38.18
C ALA A 81 -24.91 -4.03 39.41
N VAL A 82 -24.33 -2.84 39.21
CA VAL A 82 -23.93 -1.93 40.30
C VAL A 82 -25.14 -1.48 41.10
N VAL A 83 -26.21 -1.02 40.43
CA VAL A 83 -27.44 -0.55 41.10
C VAL A 83 -28.15 -1.70 41.84
N GLY A 84 -28.23 -2.88 41.24
CA GLY A 84 -28.83 -4.05 41.86
C GLY A 84 -28.05 -4.51 43.09
N LEU A 85 -26.72 -4.54 43.03
CA LEU A 85 -25.88 -4.87 44.17
C LEU A 85 -25.88 -3.77 45.25
N ALA A 86 -26.07 -2.51 44.85
CA ALA A 86 -26.21 -1.39 45.78
C ALA A 86 -27.46 -1.48 46.67
N ALA A 87 -28.42 -2.37 46.37
CA ALA A 87 -29.55 -2.65 47.25
C ALA A 87 -29.15 -3.41 48.53
N VAL A 88 -27.99 -4.07 48.54
CA VAL A 88 -27.49 -4.87 49.68
C VAL A 88 -26.17 -4.36 50.26
N VAL A 89 -25.38 -3.59 49.51
CA VAL A 89 -24.11 -2.98 49.96
C VAL A 89 -24.04 -1.50 49.54
N PRO A 90 -23.16 -0.66 50.14
CA PRO A 90 -22.99 0.72 49.70
C PRO A 90 -22.59 0.83 48.22
N LEU A 91 -23.07 1.88 47.54
CA LEU A 91 -22.87 2.08 46.09
C LEU A 91 -21.40 2.05 45.66
N TRP A 92 -20.51 2.66 46.45
CA TRP A 92 -19.07 2.68 46.16
C TRP A 92 -18.46 1.27 46.21
N LEU A 93 -18.92 0.42 47.14
CA LEU A 93 -18.45 -0.95 47.30
C LEU A 93 -18.98 -1.83 46.16
N ALA A 94 -20.24 -1.65 45.79
CA ALA A 94 -20.85 -2.33 44.64
C ALA A 94 -20.08 -2.04 43.34
N ALA A 95 -19.74 -0.78 43.08
CA ALA A 95 -18.95 -0.37 41.92
C ALA A 95 -17.56 -1.04 41.90
N VAL A 96 -16.87 -1.09 43.04
CA VAL A 96 -15.57 -1.76 43.15
C VAL A 96 -15.69 -3.25 42.88
N LEU A 97 -16.66 -3.94 43.49
CA LEU A 97 -16.85 -5.38 43.31
C LEU A 97 -17.13 -5.76 41.85
N VAL A 98 -18.07 -5.05 41.20
CA VAL A 98 -18.38 -5.27 39.78
C VAL A 98 -17.15 -4.97 38.91
N GLY A 99 -16.41 -3.90 39.21
CA GLY A 99 -15.17 -3.55 38.50
C GLY A 99 -14.11 -4.65 38.59
N VAL A 100 -13.88 -5.21 39.77
CA VAL A 100 -12.93 -6.31 39.98
C VAL A 100 -13.33 -7.55 39.19
N VAL A 101 -14.61 -7.92 39.20
CA VAL A 101 -15.13 -9.07 38.43
C VAL A 101 -14.90 -8.87 36.92
N LEU A 102 -15.20 -7.69 36.39
CA LEU A 102 -15.00 -7.37 34.97
C LEU A 102 -13.52 -7.37 34.59
N LEU A 103 -12.64 -6.83 35.41
CA LEU A 103 -11.19 -6.86 35.17
C LEU A 103 -10.66 -8.29 35.16
N GLY A 104 -11.13 -9.14 36.08
CA GLY A 104 -10.80 -10.57 36.08
C GLY A 104 -11.24 -11.26 34.80
N ALA A 105 -12.48 -11.01 34.35
CA ALA A 105 -13.01 -11.56 33.10
C ALA A 105 -12.23 -11.05 31.87
N ALA A 106 -11.87 -9.77 31.84
CA ALA A 106 -11.08 -9.16 30.78
C ALA A 106 -9.66 -9.76 30.72
N ALA A 107 -8.99 -9.90 31.87
CA ALA A 107 -7.67 -10.53 31.97
C ALA A 107 -7.71 -11.98 31.51
N GLY A 108 -8.72 -12.75 31.93
CA GLY A 108 -8.92 -14.13 31.50
C GLY A 108 -9.18 -14.25 29.99
N SER A 109 -10.05 -13.40 29.44
CA SER A 109 -10.35 -13.36 28.00
C SER A 109 -9.12 -12.98 27.17
N ALA A 110 -8.35 -11.99 27.62
CA ALA A 110 -7.10 -11.58 26.96
C ALA A 110 -6.04 -12.70 27.00
N ALA A 111 -5.90 -13.39 28.13
CA ALA A 111 -5.00 -14.52 28.25
C ALA A 111 -5.42 -15.69 27.34
N TRP A 112 -6.72 -15.98 27.23
CA TRP A 112 -7.25 -17.01 26.35
C TRP A 112 -7.05 -16.67 24.86
N GLY A 113 -7.32 -15.42 24.47
CA GLY A 113 -7.11 -14.93 23.11
C GLY A 113 -5.65 -15.05 22.67
N ARG A 114 -4.70 -14.65 23.53
CA ARG A 114 -3.26 -14.78 23.24
C ARG A 114 -2.81 -16.21 22.98
N ARG A 115 -3.42 -17.20 23.64
CA ARG A 115 -3.08 -18.62 23.48
C ARG A 115 -3.62 -19.23 22.18
N ARG A 116 -4.52 -18.55 21.48
CA ARG A 116 -5.18 -19.03 20.26
C ARG A 116 -4.83 -18.23 19.02
N LEU A 117 -4.02 -17.18 19.14
CA LEU A 117 -3.51 -16.48 17.97
C LEU A 117 -2.50 -17.41 17.27
N PRO A 118 -2.75 -17.81 16.00
CA PRO A 118 -1.73 -18.48 15.20
C PRO A 118 -0.51 -17.56 15.10
N GLU A 119 0.69 -18.15 15.11
CA GLU A 119 1.95 -17.43 14.90
C GLU A 119 1.86 -16.61 13.61
N ARG A 120 1.62 -15.29 13.77
CA ARG A 120 1.56 -14.23 12.76
C ARG A 120 1.03 -14.67 11.37
N PRO A 121 -0.17 -14.22 10.97
CA PRO A 121 -0.48 -14.13 9.55
C PRO A 121 0.60 -13.26 8.91
N ARG A 122 1.49 -13.87 8.11
CA ARG A 122 2.40 -13.12 7.25
C ARG A 122 1.48 -12.25 6.41
N LEU A 123 1.51 -10.94 6.65
CA LEU A 123 1.04 -9.94 5.71
C LEU A 123 1.96 -10.08 4.50
N ALA A 124 1.72 -11.10 3.67
CA ALA A 124 2.43 -11.28 2.42
C ALA A 124 2.15 -10.00 1.62
N PRO A 125 3.18 -9.23 1.25
CA PRO A 125 3.03 -8.11 0.32
C PRO A 125 2.27 -8.62 -0.91
N PRO A 126 1.36 -7.80 -1.50
CA PRO A 126 0.67 -8.18 -2.72
C PRO A 126 1.71 -8.65 -3.75
N GLU A 127 1.55 -9.86 -4.27
CA GLU A 127 2.48 -10.39 -5.27
C GLU A 127 2.57 -9.39 -6.43
N PRO A 128 3.80 -9.01 -6.84
CA PRO A 128 3.97 -8.13 -7.99
C PRO A 128 3.27 -8.77 -9.19
N ALA A 129 2.39 -7.98 -9.83
CA ALA A 129 1.70 -8.41 -11.04
C ALA A 129 2.72 -9.01 -12.02
N PRO A 130 2.43 -10.17 -12.63
CA PRO A 130 3.37 -10.81 -13.54
C PRO A 130 3.77 -9.80 -14.60
N VAL A 131 5.08 -9.56 -14.71
CA VAL A 131 5.67 -8.72 -15.74
C VAL A 131 5.14 -9.24 -17.07
N ARG A 132 4.27 -8.46 -17.70
CA ARG A 132 3.80 -8.76 -19.05
C ARG A 132 5.00 -8.53 -19.95
N ASP A 133 5.61 -9.62 -20.43
CA ASP A 133 6.69 -9.51 -21.39
C ASP A 133 6.21 -8.63 -22.56
N PRO A 134 7.05 -7.69 -23.03
CA PRO A 134 6.73 -6.91 -24.21
C PRO A 134 6.46 -7.89 -25.35
N ASP A 135 5.27 -7.77 -25.92
CA ASP A 135 4.82 -8.47 -27.13
C ASP A 135 6.00 -8.52 -28.12
N PRO A 136 6.51 -9.72 -28.49
CA PRO A 136 7.56 -9.80 -29.50
C PRO A 136 6.96 -9.21 -30.77
N GLY A 137 7.39 -7.98 -31.08
CA GLY A 137 6.87 -7.20 -32.19
C GLY A 137 6.82 -8.02 -33.48
N PRO A 138 5.93 -7.65 -34.42
CA PRO A 138 5.51 -8.50 -35.53
C PRO A 138 6.72 -9.11 -36.24
N SER A 139 6.78 -10.44 -36.21
CA SER A 139 7.78 -11.27 -36.86
C SER A 139 7.92 -10.83 -38.31
N ARG A 140 9.09 -10.26 -38.65
CA ARG A 140 9.50 -9.84 -40.00
C ARG A 140 9.76 -11.03 -40.95
N GLU A 141 9.05 -12.14 -40.78
CA GLU A 141 9.28 -13.39 -41.51
C GLU A 141 7.97 -13.91 -42.11
N ALA A 142 7.46 -13.15 -43.07
CA ALA A 142 6.67 -13.69 -44.17
C ALA A 142 7.11 -12.95 -45.43
N ARG A 143 8.36 -13.18 -45.84
CA ARG A 143 8.75 -12.88 -47.21
C ARG A 143 8.11 -13.96 -48.09
N PRO A 144 7.26 -13.61 -49.06
CA PRO A 144 6.82 -14.58 -50.04
C PRO A 144 8.06 -15.01 -50.84
N SER A 145 8.47 -16.27 -50.66
CA SER A 145 9.31 -16.94 -51.65
C SER A 145 8.44 -17.08 -52.89
N ALA A 146 8.55 -16.10 -53.79
CA ALA A 146 8.19 -16.29 -55.18
C ALA A 146 9.32 -17.13 -55.78
N ASP A 147 9.04 -18.39 -56.03
CA ASP A 147 9.82 -19.32 -56.83
C ASP A 147 9.28 -19.26 -58.27
N PRO A 148 9.93 -18.52 -59.20
CA PRO A 148 9.46 -18.39 -60.58
C PRO A 148 9.80 -19.60 -61.48
N TRP A 149 10.13 -20.76 -60.90
CA TRP A 149 10.62 -21.91 -61.66
C TRP A 149 10.03 -23.24 -61.16
N SER A 150 8.73 -23.44 -61.40
CA SER A 150 8.12 -24.78 -61.38
C SER A 150 7.35 -24.98 -62.70
N GLY A 151 8.07 -25.46 -63.71
CA GLY A 151 7.54 -26.03 -64.94
C GLY A 151 7.61 -27.54 -64.91
#